data_AF-A0A6A6PKU7-F1
#
_entry.id   AF-A0A6A6PKU7-F1
#
_cell.length_a   1.000
_cell.length_b   1.000
_cell.length_c   1.000
_cell.angle_alpha   90.00
_cell.angle_beta   90.00
_cell.angle_gamma   90.00
#
_symmetry.space_group_name_H-M   'P 1'
#
loop_
_entity.id
_entity.type
_entity.pdbx_description
1 polymer ?
#
loop_
_entity_poly.entity_id
_entity_poly.type
_entity_poly.pdbx_seq_one_letter_code
_entity_poly.pdbx_strand_id
1 'polypeptide(L)'
;MTSAALQARNSQAGPHKCARINPSTGKPCNIEFSRPYDLTRHEDTIHNNRKQKVRCHLCREEKTFSRNDALTRHMRVVHPEVSENFGRRGKKGE
;
A
#
# COMPACT_ATOMS: atom_id res chain seq x y z
N MET A 1 1.88 0.47 -16.27
CA MET A 1 3.24 0.01 -15.89
C MET A 1 3.13 -1.44 -15.47
N THR A 2 3.70 -2.37 -16.23
CA THR A 2 3.46 -3.81 -16.14
C THR A 2 4.22 -4.47 -14.99
N SER A 3 3.56 -5.41 -14.32
CA SER A 3 4.02 -6.15 -13.14
C SER A 3 5.37 -6.87 -13.34
N ALA A 4 5.77 -7.11 -14.58
CA ALA A 4 7.07 -7.69 -14.95
C ALA A 4 8.27 -6.80 -14.53
N ALA A 5 8.12 -5.47 -14.56
CA ALA A 5 9.19 -4.54 -14.17
C ALA A 5 9.42 -4.50 -12.65
N LEU A 6 8.50 -5.03 -11.83
CA LEU A 6 8.68 -5.21 -10.39
C LEU A 6 9.40 -6.52 -10.06
N GLN A 7 9.25 -7.55 -10.91
CA GLN A 7 9.84 -8.87 -10.68
C GLN A 7 11.36 -8.90 -10.96
N ALA A 8 11.86 -8.11 -11.92
CA ALA A 8 13.29 -7.99 -12.22
C ALA A 8 14.11 -7.28 -11.11
N ARG A 9 13.42 -6.66 -10.14
CA ARG A 9 14.04 -6.00 -8.96
C ARG A 9 14.34 -7.01 -7.84
N ASN A 10 13.80 -8.21 -7.95
CA ASN A 10 13.95 -9.30 -6.98
C ASN A 10 15.35 -9.94 -7.00
N SER A 11 16.21 -9.52 -7.94
CA SER A 11 17.58 -10.01 -8.10
C SER A 11 18.66 -9.03 -7.61
N GLN A 12 18.28 -7.87 -7.06
CA GLN A 12 19.29 -6.95 -6.51
C GLN A 12 19.68 -7.37 -5.10
N ALA A 13 20.66 -8.27 -5.04
CA ALA A 13 21.44 -8.54 -3.85
C ALA A 13 22.14 -7.24 -3.40
N GLY A 14 21.52 -6.56 -2.45
CA GLY A 14 22.06 -5.39 -1.76
C GLY A 14 21.31 -5.21 -0.44
N PRO A 15 21.90 -4.56 0.56
CA PRO A 15 21.25 -4.36 1.85
C PRO A 15 20.00 -3.49 1.65
N HIS A 16 18.81 -4.06 1.78
CA HIS A 16 17.54 -3.33 1.68
C HIS A 16 17.27 -2.61 3.01
N LYS A 17 18.10 -1.60 3.32
CA LYS A 17 18.02 -0.82 4.54
C LYS A 17 17.30 0.52 4.32
N CYS A 18 16.39 0.86 5.22
CA CYS A 18 15.75 2.16 5.26
C CYS A 18 16.63 3.15 6.04
N ALA A 19 17.23 4.12 5.34
CA ALA A 19 18.03 5.17 5.95
C ALA A 19 17.24 6.48 6.22
N ARG A 20 15.93 6.51 5.94
CA ARG A 20 15.10 7.70 6.13
C ARG A 20 14.83 7.98 7.61
N ILE A 21 14.54 9.24 7.93
CA ILE A 21 14.10 9.65 9.26
C ILE A 21 12.63 9.26 9.45
N ASN A 22 12.35 8.54 10.53
CA ASN A 22 11.00 8.19 10.91
C ASN A 22 10.23 9.48 11.29
N PRO A 23 9.16 9.85 10.58
CA PRO A 23 8.41 11.07 10.89
C PRO A 23 7.73 11.03 12.26
N SER A 24 7.53 9.85 12.85
CA SER A 24 6.91 9.69 14.17
C SER A 24 7.91 9.83 15.33
N THR A 25 9.18 9.49 15.13
CA THR A 25 10.19 9.47 16.22
C THR A 25 11.33 10.46 15.99
N GLY A 26 11.43 11.07 14.80
CA GLY A 26 12.51 12.00 14.45
C GLY A 26 13.89 11.36 14.34
N LYS A 27 13.99 10.02 14.46
CA LYS A 27 15.24 9.25 14.42
C LYS A 27 15.38 8.48 13.10
N PRO A 28 16.61 8.16 12.66
CA PRO A 28 16.80 7.32 11.47
C PRO A 28 16.16 5.94 11.67
N CYS A 29 15.43 5.44 10.67
CA CYS A 29 14.78 4.13 10.72
C CYS A 29 15.79 3.00 10.85
N ASN A 30 16.87 3.02 10.06
CA ASN A 30 17.93 1.99 10.03
C ASN A 30 17.41 0.54 10.04
N ILE A 31 16.22 0.32 9.48
CA ILE A 31 15.60 -1.02 9.42
C ILE A 31 16.08 -1.72 8.16
N GLU A 32 16.64 -2.91 8.31
CA GLU A 32 17.06 -3.76 7.20
C GLU A 32 16.01 -4.83 6.88
N PHE A 33 15.73 -5.01 5.60
CA PHE A 33 14.77 -6.00 5.10
C PHE A 33 15.49 -7.06 4.25
N SER A 34 15.02 -8.30 4.32
CA SER A 34 15.53 -9.38 3.48
C SER A 34 15.04 -9.31 2.04
N ARG A 35 14.02 -8.48 1.76
CA ARG A 35 13.39 -8.35 0.44
C ARG A 35 13.15 -6.89 0.09
N PRO A 36 13.29 -6.53 -1.20
CA PRO A 36 13.04 -5.15 -1.65
C PRO A 36 11.57 -4.74 -1.49
N TYR A 37 10.64 -5.68 -1.66
CA TYR A 37 9.20 -5.43 -1.47
C TYR A 37 8.89 -4.93 -0.05
N ASP A 38 9.51 -5.51 0.96
CA ASP A 38 9.26 -5.14 2.35
C ASP A 38 9.80 -3.75 2.67
N LEU A 39 10.96 -3.38 2.11
CA LEU A 39 11.48 -2.02 2.20
C LEU A 39 10.52 -1.00 1.55
N THR A 40 10.07 -1.25 0.32
CA THR A 40 9.13 -0.36 -0.37
C THR A 40 7.82 -0.20 0.42
N ARG A 41 7.28 -1.30 0.97
CA ARG A 41 6.08 -1.26 1.81
C ARG A 41 6.32 -0.51 3.13
N HIS A 42 7.48 -0.69 3.75
CA HIS A 42 7.86 0.05 4.95
C HIS A 42 7.90 1.55 4.66
N GLU A 43 8.55 1.92 3.56
CA GLU A 43 8.69 3.30 3.15
C GLU A 43 7.36 4.00 2.88
N ASP A 44 6.44 3.33 2.19
CA ASP A 44 5.08 3.83 1.97
C ASP A 44 4.29 3.89 3.28
N THR A 45 4.50 2.93 4.20
CA THR A 45 3.71 2.89 5.43
C THR A 45 4.16 3.90 6.48
N ILE A 46 5.47 4.14 6.61
CA ILE A 46 6.06 4.93 7.69
C ILE A 46 6.44 6.34 7.21
N HIS A 47 7.06 6.47 6.04
CA HIS A 47 7.59 7.76 5.58
C HIS A 47 6.65 8.53 4.65
N ASN A 48 5.75 7.84 3.95
CA ASN A 48 4.74 8.50 3.14
C ASN A 48 3.57 8.96 4.03
N ASN A 49 3.73 10.13 4.68
CA ASN A 49 2.68 10.74 5.50
C ASN A 49 1.52 11.31 4.65
N ARG A 50 1.74 11.51 3.34
CA ARG A 50 0.72 11.91 2.35
C ARG A 50 -0.15 10.73 1.88
N LYS A 51 -0.45 9.77 2.74
CA LYS A 51 -1.40 8.71 2.39
C LYS A 51 -2.74 9.34 2.09
N GLN A 52 -3.15 9.20 0.82
CA GLN A 52 -4.52 9.46 0.43
C GLN A 52 -5.41 8.50 1.24
N LYS A 53 -6.11 9.05 2.22
CA LYS A 53 -7.12 8.31 2.96
C LYS A 53 -8.18 7.93 1.96
N VAL A 54 -8.37 6.63 1.77
CA VAL A 54 -9.42 6.13 0.89
C VAL A 54 -10.68 5.97 1.75
N ARG A 55 -11.75 6.66 1.37
CA ARG A 55 -13.02 6.62 2.09
C ARG A 55 -13.97 5.61 1.46
N CYS A 56 -14.75 4.93 2.29
CA CYS A 56 -15.92 4.22 1.80
C CYS A 56 -17.01 5.24 1.46
N HIS A 57 -17.55 5.17 0.24
CA HIS A 57 -18.62 6.07 -0.22
C HIS A 57 -20.02 5.49 0.04
N LEU A 58 -20.10 4.24 0.52
CA LEU A 58 -21.35 3.52 0.78
C LEU A 58 -21.70 3.48 2.26
N CYS A 59 -20.70 3.64 3.14
CA CYS A 59 -20.96 3.84 4.56
C CYS A 59 -21.56 5.23 4.77
N ARG A 60 -22.64 5.29 5.56
CA ARG A 60 -23.19 6.57 6.06
C ARG A 60 -22.23 7.27 7.01
N GLU A 61 -21.50 6.50 7.81
CA GLU A 61 -20.40 6.97 8.63
C GLU A 61 -19.16 7.23 7.77
N GLU A 62 -18.43 8.31 8.04
CA GLU A 62 -17.20 8.64 7.31
C GLU A 62 -16.06 7.67 7.66
N LYS A 63 -16.11 6.45 7.09
CA LYS A 63 -15.08 5.43 7.26
C LYS A 63 -13.93 5.71 6.30
N THR A 64 -12.88 6.33 6.84
CA THR A 64 -11.60 6.53 6.16
C THR A 64 -10.60 5.44 6.50
N PHE A 65 -9.93 4.91 5.48
CA PHE A 65 -8.88 3.91 5.63
C PHE A 65 -7.54 4.49 5.18
N SER A 66 -6.50 4.17 5.94
CA SER A 66 -5.13 4.54 5.58
C SER A 66 -4.55 3.71 4.44
N ARG A 67 -5.24 2.63 4.02
CA ARG A 67 -4.77 1.67 3.03
C ARG A 67 -5.90 1.14 2.14
N ASN A 68 -5.58 0.89 0.87
CA ASN A 68 -6.54 0.37 -0.11
C ASN A 68 -6.96 -1.08 0.17
N ASP A 69 -6.08 -1.92 0.70
CA ASP A 69 -6.43 -3.29 1.09
C ASP A 69 -7.41 -3.32 2.27
N ALA A 70 -7.30 -2.38 3.20
CA ALA A 70 -8.23 -2.23 4.32
C ALA A 70 -9.63 -1.85 3.80
N LEU A 71 -9.70 -0.90 2.85
CA LEU A 71 -10.95 -0.58 2.16
C LEU A 71 -11.50 -1.79 1.39
N THR A 72 -10.67 -2.50 0.64
CA THR A 72 -11.11 -3.66 -0.16
C THR A 72 -11.69 -4.77 0.71
N ARG A 73 -11.05 -5.06 1.85
CA ARG A 73 -11.59 -6.01 2.84
C ARG A 73 -12.90 -5.49 3.45
N HIS A 74 -12.95 -4.20 3.77
CA HIS A 74 -14.17 -3.58 4.28
C HIS A 74 -15.33 -3.70 3.29
N MET A 75 -15.10 -3.44 2.00
CA MET A 75 -16.12 -3.60 0.96
C MET A 75 -16.61 -5.05 0.86
N ARG A 76 -15.73 -6.05 0.96
CA ARG A 76 -16.15 -7.47 0.94
C ARG A 76 -17.05 -7.87 2.11
N VAL A 77 -16.74 -7.38 3.31
CA VAL A 77 -17.41 -7.80 4.54
C VAL A 77 -18.67 -6.98 4.81
N VAL A 78 -18.62 -5.68 4.53
CA VAL A 78 -19.70 -4.73 4.87
C VAL A 78 -20.57 -4.38 3.66
N HIS A 79 -20.01 -4.45 2.45
CA HIS A 79 -20.72 -4.16 1.20
C HIS A 79 -20.57 -5.30 0.17
N PRO A 80 -20.92 -6.56 0.56
CA PRO A 80 -20.70 -7.73 -0.29
C PRO A 80 -21.36 -7.60 -1.67
N GLU A 81 -22.52 -6.95 -1.73
CA GLU A 81 -23.27 -6.66 -2.97
C GLU A 81 -22.56 -5.71 -3.96
N VAL A 82 -21.64 -4.86 -3.48
CA VAL A 82 -20.89 -3.91 -4.33
C VAL A 82 -19.44 -4.34 -4.56
N SER A 83 -18.92 -5.26 -3.73
CA SER A 83 -17.55 -5.75 -3.77
C SER A 83 -17.15 -6.34 -5.13
N GLU A 84 -18.09 -7.00 -5.83
CA GLU A 84 -17.86 -7.64 -7.13
C GLU A 84 -17.38 -6.65 -8.20
N ASN A 85 -17.72 -5.37 -8.08
CA ASN A 85 -17.32 -4.31 -9.02
C ASN A 85 -16.04 -3.57 -8.62
N PHE A 86 -15.68 -3.55 -7.32
CA PHE A 86 -14.47 -2.84 -6.85
C PHE A 86 -13.18 -3.56 -7.25
N GLY A 87 -13.20 -4.89 -7.37
CA GLY A 87 -12.04 -5.70 -7.75
C GLY A 87 -11.68 -5.66 -9.25
N ARG A 88 -12.53 -5.08 -10.11
CA ARG A 88 -12.35 -5.09 -11.58
C ARG A 88 -11.85 -3.78 -12.20
N ARG A 89 -11.40 -2.79 -11.41
CA ARG A 89 -10.70 -1.62 -12.00
C ARG A 89 -9.23 -1.95 -12.25
N GLY A 90 -9.02 -2.75 -13.29
CA GLY A 90 -7.71 -3.18 -13.76
C GLY A 90 -7.72 -3.78 -15.16
N LYS A 91 -8.58 -3.29 -16.08
CA LYS A 91 -8.40 -3.45 -17.52
C LYS A 91 -9.08 -2.31 -18.30
N LYS A 92 -8.30 -1.29 -18.61
CA LYS A 92 -8.36 -0.48 -19.84
C LYS A 92 -6.92 -0.59 -20.39
N GLY A 93 -6.58 -1.18 -21.54
CA GLY A 93 -7.31 -1.26 -22.81
C GLY A 93 -7.50 0.17 -23.29
N GLU A 94 -6.65 0.77 -24.11
CA GLU A 94 -5.72 0.31 -25.16
C GLU A 94 -4.38 1.09 -25.12
#